data_AF-A0A397HQI0-F1
#
_entry.id   AF-A0A397HQI0-F1
#
_cell.length_a   1.000
_cell.length_b   1.000
_cell.length_c   1.000
_cell.angle_alpha   90.00
_cell.angle_beta   90.00
_cell.angle_gamma   90.00
#
_symmetry.space_group_name_H-M   'P 1'
#
loop_
_entity.id
_entity.type
_entity.pdbx_description
1 polymer ?
#
loop_
_entity_poly.entity_id
_entity_poly.type
_entity_poly.pdbx_seq_one_letter_code
_entity_poly.pdbx_strand_id
1 'polypeptide(L)'
;MNICFLTITISLSDSIDRDNQINDNNIEENTNINQNLQTIQNSIDEDFPLPKGLTLKEKQVFGGKGTGKRITKKVKSLLEKFFLNGNLNPRDKLTAQKMHEELMKYVESNEIEKQNVPKVSTIQGWISRYAAAFKEQTTEAALRREKDNNEKDMIINSDEKLCESQLNECIELLQFKEFKSHLLYK
;
A
#
# COMPACT_ATOMS: atom_id res chain seq x y z
N MET A 1 -18.82 -20.99 21.51
CA MET A 1 -17.84 -19.90 21.66
C MET A 1 -18.03 -18.95 20.48
N ASN A 2 -18.65 -17.80 20.70
CA ASN A 2 -18.97 -16.84 19.63
C ASN A 2 -17.74 -15.98 19.34
N ILE A 3 -17.26 -16.05 18.09
CA ILE A 3 -16.15 -15.27 17.59
C ILE A 3 -16.74 -13.98 17.03
N CYS A 4 -16.73 -12.90 17.81
CA CYS A 4 -17.18 -11.59 17.35
C CYS A 4 -16.10 -10.96 16.46
N PHE A 5 -16.35 -10.94 15.16
CA PHE A 5 -15.54 -10.18 14.20
C PHE A 5 -15.81 -8.68 14.40
N LEU A 6 -14.84 -7.97 15.00
CA LEU A 6 -14.89 -6.52 15.16
C LEU A 6 -14.31 -5.87 13.89
N THR A 7 -15.16 -5.49 12.95
CA THR A 7 -14.77 -4.64 11.82
C THR A 7 -14.79 -3.17 12.26
N ILE A 8 -13.62 -2.53 12.23
CA ILE A 8 -13.48 -1.11 12.55
C ILE A 8 -13.82 -0.30 11.30
N THR A 9 -15.00 0.30 11.25
CA THR A 9 -15.35 1.35 10.28
C THR A 9 -14.88 2.70 10.81
N ILE A 10 -14.01 3.39 10.07
CA ILE A 10 -13.65 4.79 10.35
C ILE A 10 -14.44 5.63 9.34
N SER A 11 -15.49 6.30 9.82
CA SER A 11 -16.20 7.32 9.04
C SER A 11 -15.47 8.66 9.21
N LEU A 12 -15.08 9.30 8.11
CA LEU A 12 -14.58 10.68 8.11
C LEU A 12 -15.51 11.51 7.22
N SER A 13 -16.28 12.37 7.86
CA SER A 13 -17.13 13.38 7.25
C SER A 13 -16.30 14.62 6.92
N ASP A 14 -16.11 14.92 5.63
CA ASP A 14 -15.54 16.21 5.18
C ASP A 14 -16.69 17.19 4.94
N SER A 15 -16.66 18.34 5.61
CA SER A 15 -17.54 19.48 5.36
C SER A 15 -16.67 20.71 5.13
N ILE A 16 -16.56 21.14 3.88
CA ILE A 16 -16.09 22.47 3.49
C ILE A 16 -16.95 22.93 2.31
N ASP A 17 -17.98 23.70 2.60
CA ASP A 17 -18.65 24.57 1.64
C ASP A 17 -17.70 25.68 1.18
N ARG A 18 -17.69 25.97 -0.13
CA ARG A 18 -17.36 27.28 -0.67
C ARG A 18 -17.84 27.39 -2.12
N ASP A 19 -18.97 28.06 -2.28
CA ASP A 19 -19.46 28.61 -3.53
C ASP A 19 -18.45 29.62 -4.11
N ASN A 20 -18.23 29.58 -5.43
CA ASN A 20 -17.87 30.75 -6.22
C ASN A 20 -18.26 30.51 -7.68
N GLN A 21 -19.43 31.05 -8.00
CA GLN A 21 -20.00 31.24 -9.33
C GLN A 21 -19.18 32.31 -10.07
N ILE A 22 -18.61 31.98 -11.24
CA ILE A 22 -18.15 32.99 -12.21
C ILE A 22 -18.72 32.64 -13.59
N ASN A 23 -19.41 33.67 -14.08
CA ASN A 23 -20.29 33.85 -15.22
C ASN A 23 -19.70 33.52 -16.59
N ASP A 24 -20.52 32.89 -17.44
CA ASP A 24 -20.41 32.84 -18.89
C ASP A 24 -20.56 34.25 -19.50
N ASN A 25 -19.81 34.58 -20.55
CA ASN A 25 -20.28 35.42 -21.66
C ASN A 25 -19.34 35.35 -22.88
N ASN A 26 -19.99 35.12 -24.03
CA ASN A 26 -19.48 34.91 -25.39
C ASN A 26 -18.68 36.09 -25.98
N ILE A 27 -17.74 35.80 -26.89
CA ILE A 27 -17.38 36.69 -28.02
C ILE A 27 -17.20 35.84 -29.29
N GLU A 28 -17.82 36.32 -30.37
CA GLU A 28 -18.17 35.71 -31.65
C GLU A 28 -17.03 35.29 -32.60
N GLU A 29 -17.49 34.44 -33.52
CA GLU A 29 -16.95 33.92 -34.78
C GLU A 29 -16.08 34.88 -35.62
N ASN A 30 -15.09 34.30 -36.32
CA ASN A 30 -14.76 34.71 -37.68
C ASN A 30 -14.17 33.55 -38.52
N THR A 31 -14.94 33.19 -39.53
CA THR A 31 -14.68 32.49 -40.81
C THR A 31 -13.23 32.19 -41.23
N ASN A 32 -12.92 30.91 -41.53
CA ASN A 32 -12.46 30.45 -42.86
C ASN A 32 -12.33 28.90 -42.87
N ILE A 33 -13.32 28.20 -43.43
CA ILE A 33 -13.25 26.77 -43.68
C ILE A 33 -12.95 26.59 -45.17
N ASN A 34 -11.99 25.71 -45.45
CA ASN A 34 -11.64 25.14 -46.75
C ASN A 34 -10.74 25.99 -47.63
N GLN A 35 -9.43 25.78 -47.48
CA GLN A 35 -8.63 25.41 -48.63
C GLN A 35 -7.41 24.60 -48.20
N ASN A 36 -7.31 23.41 -48.79
CA ASN A 36 -6.14 22.53 -48.87
C ASN A 36 -6.10 21.28 -47.96
N LEU A 37 -7.14 20.46 -48.09
CA LEU A 37 -7.10 19.00 -47.91
C LEU A 37 -6.38 18.35 -49.10
N GLN A 38 -5.08 18.60 -49.38
CA GLN A 38 -4.28 17.72 -50.25
C GLN A 38 -2.77 17.87 -49.99
N THR A 39 -2.25 17.26 -48.92
CA THR A 39 -0.97 16.53 -48.99
C THR A 39 -0.88 15.51 -47.84
N ILE A 40 -1.73 14.48 -47.88
CA ILE A 40 -1.45 13.25 -47.14
C ILE A 40 -0.39 12.51 -47.95
N GLN A 41 0.86 12.53 -47.49
CA GLN A 41 1.69 11.33 -47.39
C GLN A 41 3.08 11.65 -46.83
N ASN A 42 3.40 10.93 -45.75
CA ASN A 42 4.73 10.57 -45.26
C ASN A 42 5.34 11.48 -44.17
N SER A 43 4.97 11.25 -42.91
CA SER A 43 5.94 10.80 -41.90
C SER A 43 5.23 10.40 -40.61
N ILE A 44 5.46 9.17 -40.22
CA ILE A 44 5.08 8.56 -38.95
C ILE A 44 5.82 9.32 -37.84
N ASP A 45 5.14 10.24 -37.17
CA ASP A 45 5.26 10.58 -35.73
C ASP A 45 4.32 11.76 -35.52
N GLU A 46 3.04 11.47 -35.27
CA GLU A 46 2.15 12.48 -34.67
C GLU A 46 2.60 12.64 -33.21
N ASP A 47 3.64 13.45 -33.06
CA ASP A 47 4.13 14.03 -31.83
C ASP A 47 2.93 14.59 -31.05
N PHE A 48 2.55 13.93 -29.96
CA PHE A 48 1.76 14.56 -28.91
C PHE A 48 2.65 15.64 -28.30
N PRO A 49 2.53 16.92 -28.69
CA PRO A 49 3.50 17.92 -28.28
C PRO A 49 3.22 18.21 -26.82
N LEU A 50 4.00 17.59 -25.94
CA LEU A 50 3.90 17.83 -24.50
C LEU A 50 4.09 19.34 -24.29
N PRO A 51 3.14 20.04 -23.64
CA PRO A 51 3.28 21.46 -23.38
C PRO A 51 4.64 21.73 -22.73
N LYS A 52 5.34 22.78 -23.17
CA LYS A 52 6.77 23.09 -22.90
C LYS A 52 7.19 23.18 -21.41
N GLY A 53 6.28 22.89 -20.47
CA GLY A 53 6.52 22.73 -19.03
C GLY A 53 6.41 21.30 -18.49
N LEU A 54 6.08 20.30 -19.32
CA LEU A 54 6.10 18.89 -18.96
C LEU A 54 7.47 18.30 -19.32
N THR A 55 8.45 18.48 -18.44
CA THR A 55 9.74 17.77 -18.54
C THR A 55 9.50 16.28 -18.37
N LEU A 56 10.09 15.47 -19.26
CA LEU A 56 10.13 14.02 -19.12
C LEU A 56 10.71 13.67 -17.74
N LYS A 57 9.97 12.87 -16.95
CA LYS A 57 10.33 12.48 -15.58
C LYS A 57 11.74 11.89 -15.47
N GLU A 58 12.23 11.25 -16.54
CA GLU A 58 13.60 10.71 -16.61
C GLU A 58 14.69 11.78 -16.43
N LYS A 59 14.45 13.03 -16.87
CA LYS A 59 15.38 14.16 -16.75
C LYS A 59 15.05 15.08 -15.58
N GLN A 60 14.11 14.67 -14.72
CA GLN A 60 13.75 15.42 -13.54
C GLN A 60 14.88 15.35 -12.52
N VAL A 61 15.65 16.42 -12.42
CA VAL A 61 16.58 16.61 -11.30
C VAL A 61 15.73 16.95 -10.08
N PHE A 62 15.54 15.99 -9.17
CA PHE A 62 14.87 16.28 -7.90
C PHE A 62 15.76 17.28 -7.16
N GLY A 63 15.35 18.56 -7.14
CA GLY A 63 16.05 19.60 -6.39
C GLY A 63 16.32 19.07 -4.99
N GLY A 64 17.58 19.19 -4.54
CA GLY A 64 18.03 18.62 -3.28
C GLY A 64 17.00 18.93 -2.19
N LYS A 65 16.45 17.88 -1.56
CA LYS A 65 15.49 18.03 -0.44
C LYS A 65 16.06 19.10 0.49
N GLY A 66 15.32 20.20 0.67
CA GLY A 66 15.81 21.42 1.30
C GLY A 66 16.61 21.15 2.58
N THR A 67 17.57 22.02 2.86
CA THR A 67 18.53 22.01 3.97
C THR A 67 17.92 22.09 5.38
N GLY A 68 16.62 21.81 5.52
CA GLY A 68 15.95 21.69 6.81
C GLY A 68 16.57 20.56 7.64
N LYS A 69 16.79 20.85 8.93
CA LYS A 69 17.28 19.86 9.90
C LYS A 69 16.33 18.66 9.93
N ARG A 70 16.88 17.47 9.71
CA ARG A 70 16.12 16.22 9.72
C ARG A 70 15.84 15.78 11.16
N ILE A 71 14.69 15.14 11.38
CA ILE A 71 14.40 14.45 12.64
C ILE A 71 15.46 13.38 12.84
N THR A 72 16.05 13.33 14.03
CA THR A 72 17.10 12.35 14.35
C THR A 72 16.51 10.95 14.45
N LYS A 73 17.33 9.91 14.19
CA LYS A 73 16.89 8.51 14.26
C LYS A 73 16.30 8.15 15.63
N LYS A 74 16.89 8.67 16.71
CA LYS A 74 16.42 8.44 18.09
C LYS A 74 15.01 8.98 18.32
N VAL A 75 14.77 10.25 17.94
CA VAL A 75 13.43 10.86 18.07
C VAL A 75 12.41 10.15 17.19
N LYS A 76 12.80 9.77 15.96
CA LYS A 76 11.94 8.98 15.08
C LYS A 76 11.51 7.66 15.72
N SER A 77 12.45 6.91 16.32
CA SER A 77 12.16 5.65 17.00
C SER A 77 11.22 5.83 18.20
N LEU A 78 11.35 6.91 18.97
CA LEU A 78 10.42 7.23 20.05
C LEU A 78 9.00 7.51 19.53
N LEU A 79 8.88 8.30 18.46
CA LEU A 79 7.59 8.57 17.82
C LEU A 79 6.91 7.29 17.30
N GLU A 80 7.69 6.36 16.73
CA GLU A 80 7.20 5.05 16.30
C GLU A 80 6.64 4.24 17.48
N LYS A 81 7.38 4.16 18.61
CA LYS A 81 6.92 3.47 19.82
C LYS A 81 5.61 4.02 20.35
N PHE A 82 5.52 5.34 20.48
CA PHE A 82 4.32 6.03 20.93
C PHE A 82 3.11 5.77 20.02
N PHE A 83 3.32 5.82 18.70
CA PHE A 83 2.26 5.55 17.74
C PHE A 83 1.76 4.10 17.82
N LEU A 84 2.67 3.13 17.89
CA LEU A 84 2.32 1.71 17.96
C LEU A 84 1.60 1.36 19.26
N ASN A 85 1.98 1.97 20.39
CA ASN A 85 1.30 1.75 21.67
C ASN A 85 -0.19 2.16 21.61
N GLY A 86 -0.48 3.27 20.91
CA GLY A 86 -1.85 3.72 20.66
C GLY A 86 -2.68 2.83 19.73
N ASN A 87 -2.03 2.04 18.86
CA ASN A 87 -2.71 1.06 18.02
C ASN A 87 -3.05 -0.22 18.78
N LEU A 88 -2.28 -0.57 19.81
CA LEU A 88 -2.58 -1.72 20.69
C LEU A 88 -3.78 -1.39 21.60
N ASN A 89 -3.78 -0.20 22.19
CA ASN A 89 -4.82 0.26 23.10
C ASN A 89 -5.27 1.68 22.72
N PRO A 90 -6.55 1.89 22.36
CA PRO A 90 -7.06 3.22 22.03
C PRO A 90 -6.91 4.27 23.15
N ARG A 91 -6.90 3.82 24.41
CA ARG A 91 -6.69 4.69 25.60
C ARG A 91 -5.26 5.21 25.69
N ASP A 92 -4.30 4.48 25.15
CA ASP A 92 -2.88 4.84 25.14
C ASP A 92 -2.52 5.63 23.87
N LYS A 93 -3.50 5.96 23.02
CA LYS A 93 -3.30 6.74 21.81
C LYS A 93 -2.92 8.17 22.15
N LEU A 94 -1.66 8.49 21.90
CA LEU A 94 -1.12 9.82 22.13
C LEU A 94 -1.48 10.76 20.98
N THR A 95 -2.01 11.94 21.32
CA THR A 95 -2.14 13.06 20.37
C THR A 95 -0.75 13.65 20.08
N ALA A 96 -0.62 14.45 19.02
CA ALA A 96 0.64 15.10 18.69
C ALA A 96 1.19 15.98 19.83
N GLN A 97 0.30 16.62 20.60
CA GLN A 97 0.66 17.39 21.81
C GLN A 97 1.21 16.46 22.89
N LYS A 98 0.52 15.36 23.18
CA LYS A 98 0.95 14.37 24.18
C LYS A 98 2.30 13.75 23.82
N MET A 99 2.52 13.39 22.55
CA MET A 99 3.82 12.89 22.08
C MET A 99 4.94 13.92 22.27
N HIS A 100 4.65 15.21 22.06
CA HIS A 100 5.62 16.26 22.34
C HIS A 100 5.93 16.38 23.83
N GLU A 101 4.92 16.33 24.70
CA GLU A 101 5.08 16.28 26.17
C GLU A 101 5.95 15.09 26.60
N GLU A 102 5.68 13.89 26.07
CA GLU A 102 6.50 12.71 26.35
C GLU A 102 7.95 12.90 25.89
N LEU A 103 8.19 13.47 24.70
CA LEU A 103 9.55 13.77 24.23
C LEU A 103 10.28 14.74 25.16
N MET A 104 9.57 15.71 25.76
CA MET A 104 10.20 16.64 26.72
C MET A 104 10.72 15.93 27.97
N LYS A 105 10.09 14.84 28.43
CA LYS A 105 10.64 14.03 29.54
C LYS A 105 11.99 13.40 29.19
N TYR A 106 12.21 13.04 27.92
CA TYR A 106 13.51 12.55 27.45
C TYR A 106 14.56 13.66 27.33
N VAL A 107 14.14 14.92 27.24
CA VAL A 107 15.06 16.07 27.34
C VAL A 107 15.50 16.23 28.79
N GLU A 108 14.56 16.11 29.74
CA GLU A 108 14.85 16.18 31.17
C GLU A 108 15.80 15.07 31.63
N SER A 109 15.67 13.86 31.06
CA SER A 109 16.60 12.75 31.30
C SER A 109 17.94 12.87 30.54
N ASN A 110 18.18 13.96 29.80
CA ASN A 110 19.33 14.17 28.92
C ASN A 110 19.53 13.10 27.84
N GLU A 111 18.49 12.32 27.54
CA GLU A 111 18.56 11.29 26.51
C GLU A 111 18.47 11.88 25.10
N ILE A 112 17.76 13.00 24.94
CA ILE A 112 17.66 13.73 23.68
C ILE A 112 17.96 15.20 23.91
N GLU A 113 18.66 15.84 22.97
CA GLU A 113 18.87 17.27 23.04
C GLU A 113 17.59 18.02 22.71
N LYS A 114 17.30 19.11 23.44
CA LYS A 114 16.12 19.97 23.22
C LYS A 114 15.98 20.44 21.77
N GLN A 115 17.09 20.74 21.12
CA GLN A 115 17.14 21.18 19.71
C GLN A 115 16.75 20.10 18.68
N ASN A 116 16.64 18.85 19.11
CA ASN A 116 16.22 17.73 18.26
C ASN A 116 14.74 17.39 18.44
N VAL A 117 14.06 18.02 19.40
CA VAL A 117 12.61 17.85 19.60
C VAL A 117 11.86 18.58 18.48
N PRO A 118 11.08 17.87 17.66
CA PRO A 118 10.29 18.47 16.60
C PRO A 118 9.09 19.23 17.18
N LYS A 119 8.66 20.27 16.45
CA LYS A 119 7.42 21.01 16.78
C LYS A 119 6.21 20.09 16.68
N VAL A 120 5.15 20.41 17.43
CA VAL A 120 3.87 19.67 17.41
C VAL A 120 3.29 19.53 15.99
N SER A 121 3.35 20.58 15.16
CA SER A 121 2.89 20.53 13.76
C SER A 121 3.70 19.54 12.91
N THR A 122 5.01 19.45 13.15
CA THR A 122 5.87 18.45 12.49
C THR A 122 5.50 17.04 12.92
N ILE A 123 5.21 16.83 14.22
CA ILE A 123 4.75 15.54 14.74
C ILE A 123 3.40 15.16 14.11
N GLN A 124 2.45 16.09 14.03
CA GLN A 124 1.15 15.85 13.38
C GLN A 124 1.33 15.42 11.91
N GLY A 125 2.12 16.16 11.14
CA GLY A 125 2.40 15.78 9.75
C GLY A 125 3.16 14.45 9.64
N TRP A 126 4.01 14.13 10.61
CA TRP A 126 4.69 12.83 10.69
C TRP A 126 3.70 11.70 10.98
N ILE A 127 2.79 11.86 11.94
CA ILE A 127 1.73 10.88 12.27
C ILE A 127 0.88 10.59 11.02
N SER A 128 0.40 11.62 10.31
CA SER A 128 -0.42 11.42 9.11
C SER A 128 0.31 10.60 8.05
N ARG A 129 1.58 10.92 7.77
CA ARG A 129 2.40 10.18 6.81
C ARG A 129 2.68 8.75 7.28
N TYR A 130 3.03 8.59 8.55
CA TYR A 130 3.35 7.28 9.12
C TYR A 130 2.12 6.37 9.15
N ALA A 131 0.95 6.89 9.52
CA ALA A 131 -0.31 6.15 9.52
C ALA A 131 -0.72 5.70 8.11
N ALA A 132 -0.55 6.56 7.10
CA ALA A 132 -0.82 6.19 5.71
C ALA A 132 0.10 5.06 5.24
N ALA A 133 1.41 5.20 5.44
CA ALA A 133 2.38 4.16 5.09
C ALA A 133 2.17 2.85 5.88
N PHE A 134 1.75 2.95 7.15
CA PHE A 134 1.44 1.80 7.98
C PHE A 134 0.24 1.02 7.44
N LYS A 135 -0.84 1.72 7.02
CA LYS A 135 -1.99 1.08 6.39
C LYS A 135 -1.60 0.33 5.12
N GLU A 136 -0.81 0.96 4.26
CA GLU A 136 -0.31 0.34 3.02
C GLU A 136 0.50 -0.94 3.31
N GLN A 137 1.44 -0.88 4.27
CA GLN A 137 2.22 -2.05 4.67
C GLN A 137 1.36 -3.17 5.26
N THR A 138 0.35 -2.83 6.07
CA THR A 138 -0.56 -3.85 6.63
C THR A 138 -1.40 -4.52 5.54
N THR A 139 -1.89 -3.75 4.57
CA THR A 139 -2.65 -4.30 3.44
C THR A 139 -1.77 -5.15 2.53
N GLU A 140 -0.56 -4.70 2.24
CA GLU A 140 0.39 -5.46 1.43
C GLU A 140 0.78 -6.78 2.12
N ALA A 141 1.03 -6.74 3.43
CA ALA A 141 1.32 -7.94 4.20
C ALA A 141 0.13 -8.91 4.27
N ALA A 142 -1.11 -8.40 4.31
CA ALA A 142 -2.31 -9.24 4.26
C ALA A 142 -2.43 -9.94 2.89
N LEU A 143 -2.29 -9.20 1.79
CA LEU A 143 -2.34 -9.74 0.43
C LEU A 143 -1.22 -10.75 0.16
N ARG A 144 -0.02 -10.53 0.71
CA ARG A 144 1.09 -11.49 0.62
C ARG A 144 0.75 -12.79 1.36
N ARG A 145 0.21 -12.71 2.58
CA ARG A 145 -0.21 -13.91 3.34
C ARG A 145 -1.31 -14.70 2.64
N GLU A 146 -2.26 -14.03 1.97
CA GLU A 146 -3.29 -14.72 1.20
C GLU A 146 -2.70 -15.52 0.04
N LYS A 147 -1.72 -14.98 -0.68
CA LYS A 147 -1.02 -15.70 -1.75
C LYS A 147 -0.26 -16.92 -1.22
N ASP A 148 0.48 -16.74 -0.12
CA ASP A 148 1.27 -17.82 0.47
C ASP A 148 0.38 -18.96 1.00
N ASN A 149 -0.82 -18.64 1.52
CA ASN A 149 -1.78 -19.64 1.97
C ASN A 149 -2.41 -20.39 0.77
N ASN A 150 -2.82 -19.67 -0.27
CA ASN A 150 -3.36 -20.29 -1.49
C ASN A 150 -2.33 -21.20 -2.18
N GLU A 151 -1.04 -20.84 -2.18
CA GLU A 151 0.03 -21.68 -2.73
C GLU A 151 0.22 -22.97 -1.93
N LYS A 152 0.17 -22.90 -0.58
CA LYS A 152 0.24 -24.09 0.28
C LYS A 152 -0.97 -25.00 0.11
N ASP A 153 -2.18 -24.45 0.01
CA ASP A 153 -3.40 -25.23 -0.21
C ASP A 153 -3.35 -25.97 -1.56
N MET A 154 -2.76 -25.38 -2.59
CA MET A 154 -2.57 -26.01 -3.91
C MET A 154 -1.56 -27.17 -3.86
N ILE A 155 -0.50 -27.04 -3.06
CA ILE A 155 0.50 -28.10 -2.86
C ILE A 155 -0.09 -29.27 -2.08
N ILE A 156 -0.79 -29.00 -0.96
CA ILE A 156 -1.42 -30.04 -0.13
C ILE A 156 -2.43 -30.87 -0.94
N ASN A 157 -3.26 -30.22 -1.76
CA ASN A 157 -4.23 -30.93 -2.60
C ASN A 157 -3.55 -31.82 -3.65
N SER A 158 -2.39 -31.39 -4.16
CA SER A 158 -1.62 -32.16 -5.15
C SER A 158 -0.98 -33.40 -4.51
N ASP A 159 -0.41 -33.26 -3.31
CA ASP A 159 0.17 -34.38 -2.56
C ASP A 159 -0.88 -35.39 -2.08
N GLU A 160 -2.07 -34.92 -1.69
CA GLU A 160 -3.21 -35.77 -1.32
C GLU A 160 -3.68 -36.61 -2.51
N LYS A 161 -3.82 -35.99 -3.69
CA LYS A 161 -4.16 -36.71 -4.94
C LYS A 161 -3.08 -37.69 -5.39
N LEU A 162 -1.80 -37.35 -5.20
CA LEU A 162 -0.70 -38.26 -5.48
C LEU A 162 -0.75 -39.50 -4.58
N CYS A 163 -1.06 -39.31 -3.29
CA CYS A 163 -1.22 -40.38 -2.31
C CYS A 163 -2.42 -41.28 -2.65
N GLU A 164 -3.57 -40.70 -3.01
CA GLU A 164 -4.75 -41.46 -3.44
C GLU A 164 -4.47 -42.29 -4.71
N SER A 165 -3.76 -41.72 -5.68
CA SER A 165 -3.37 -42.44 -6.90
C SER A 165 -2.46 -43.63 -6.61
N GLN A 166 -1.47 -43.46 -5.73
CA GLN A 166 -0.55 -44.53 -5.33
C GLN A 166 -1.26 -45.63 -4.53
N LEU A 167 -2.23 -45.26 -3.69
CA LEU A 167 -3.04 -46.23 -2.94
C LEU A 167 -3.88 -47.08 -3.89
N ASN A 168 -4.51 -46.47 -4.90
CA ASN A 168 -5.32 -47.16 -5.89
C ASN A 168 -4.48 -48.13 -6.75
N GLU A 169 -3.29 -47.73 -7.16
CA GLU A 169 -2.34 -48.60 -7.88
C GLU A 169 -1.94 -49.82 -7.02
N CYS A 170 -1.66 -49.60 -5.72
CA CYS A 170 -1.33 -50.70 -4.80
C CYS A 170 -2.49 -51.69 -4.61
N ILE A 171 -3.74 -51.20 -4.56
CA ILE A 171 -4.93 -52.04 -4.45
C ILE A 171 -5.07 -52.93 -5.70
N GLU A 172 -4.90 -52.36 -6.89
CA GLU A 172 -4.98 -53.09 -8.16
C GLU A 172 -3.91 -54.19 -8.26
N LEU A 173 -2.69 -53.90 -7.81
CA LEU A 173 -1.60 -54.89 -7.75
C LEU A 173 -1.86 -56.02 -6.76
N LEU A 174 -2.53 -55.75 -5.64
CA LEU A 174 -2.91 -56.78 -4.65
C LEU A 174 -4.00 -57.69 -5.21
N GLN A 175 -5.04 -57.12 -5.84
CA GLN A 175 -6.09 -57.89 -6.50
C GLN A 175 -5.54 -58.80 -7.60
N PHE A 176 -4.56 -58.30 -8.38
CA PHE A 176 -3.91 -59.08 -9.43
C PHE A 176 -3.03 -60.23 -8.89
N LYS A 177 -2.34 -60.03 -7.76
CA LYS A 177 -1.56 -61.08 -7.08
C LYS A 177 -2.46 -62.16 -6.50
N GLU A 178 -3.60 -61.78 -5.91
CA GLU A 178 -4.58 -62.69 -5.34
C GLU A 178 -5.26 -63.56 -6.43
N PHE A 179 -5.51 -62.97 -7.60
CA PHE A 179 -6.00 -63.68 -8.78
C PHE A 179 -4.97 -64.68 -9.35
N LYS A 180 -3.68 -64.31 -9.43
CA LYS A 180 -2.60 -65.21 -9.88
C LYS A 180 -2.35 -66.36 -8.91
N SER A 181 -2.49 -66.13 -7.60
CA SER A 181 -2.39 -67.18 -6.57
C SER A 181 -3.41 -68.30 -6.80
N HIS A 182 -4.67 -67.94 -7.10
CA HIS A 182 -5.72 -68.92 -7.40
C HIS A 182 -5.50 -69.71 -8.70
N LEU A 183 -4.73 -69.19 -9.66
CA LEU A 183 -4.38 -69.89 -10.90
C LEU A 183 -3.17 -70.83 -10.76
N LEU A 184 -2.32 -70.62 -9.74
CA LEU A 184 -1.12 -71.44 -9.47
C LEU A 184 -1.39 -72.63 -8.53
N TYR A 185 -2.52 -72.65 -7.84
CA TYR A 185 -2.94 -73.71 -6.90
C TYR A 185 -4.12 -74.54 -7.42
N LYS A 186 -4.16 -74.81 -8.73
CA LYS A 186 -5.08 -75.74 -9.38
C LYS A 186 -4.28 -76.71 -10.25
#